data_AF-A0A2S3QN04-F1
#
_entry.id   AF-A0A2S3QN04-F1
#
_cell.length_a   1.000
_cell.length_b   1.000
_cell.length_c   1.000
_cell.angle_alpha   90.00
_cell.angle_beta   90.00
_cell.angle_gamma   90.00
#
_symmetry.space_group_name_H-M   'P 1'
#
loop_
_entity.id
_entity.type
_entity.pdbx_description
1 polymer ?
#
loop_
_entity_poly.entity_id
_entity_poly.type
_entity_poly.pdbx_seq_one_letter_code
_entity_poly.pdbx_strand_id
1 'polypeptide(L)'
;MNTIEIFNKITRHLDLLGLLVNSTKSMITSCNNGRFDLVDNISENRERLINIIRLLQDDIEAEIQNNKVIYPQEDIEIFKSWIQDVTELVHENQKLDDECLNLLSQAKESTTKEISTVFKKRQQFQGYNLNNVKNR
;
A
#
# COMPACT_ATOMS: atom_id res chain seq x y z
N MET A 1 34.54 -9.99 -8.21
CA MET A 1 33.15 -9.63 -7.86
C MET A 1 32.36 -10.92 -7.90
N ASN A 2 31.61 -11.24 -6.85
CA ASN A 2 31.03 -12.58 -6.69
C ASN A 2 29.58 -12.57 -7.20
N THR A 3 29.27 -13.28 -8.28
CA THR A 3 27.91 -13.40 -8.82
C THR A 3 26.89 -13.89 -7.78
N ILE A 4 27.34 -14.64 -6.77
CA ILE A 4 26.49 -15.07 -5.65
C ILE A 4 25.98 -13.87 -4.84
N GLU A 5 26.77 -12.80 -4.72
CA GLU A 5 26.41 -11.61 -3.95
C GLU A 5 25.26 -10.83 -4.62
N ILE A 6 25.35 -10.60 -5.93
CA ILE A 6 24.28 -9.92 -6.67
C ILE A 6 22.99 -10.74 -6.69
N PHE A 7 23.08 -12.06 -6.79
CA PHE A 7 21.90 -12.92 -6.73
C PHE A 7 21.23 -12.90 -5.36
N ASN A 8 22.00 -12.88 -4.27
CA ASN A 8 21.44 -12.69 -2.94
C ASN A 8 20.73 -11.32 -2.80
N LYS A 9 21.29 -10.25 -3.39
CA LYS A 9 20.63 -8.94 -3.43
C LYS A 9 19.32 -8.99 -4.22
N ILE A 10 19.31 -9.65 -5.38
CA ILE A 10 18.09 -9.85 -6.20
C ILE A 10 17.02 -10.60 -5.42
N THR A 11 17.35 -11.72 -4.79
CA THR A 11 16.40 -12.47 -3.97
C THR A 11 15.85 -11.61 -2.83
N ARG A 12 16.74 -10.89 -2.13
CA ARG A 12 16.34 -9.98 -1.06
C ARG A 12 15.43 -8.86 -1.56
N HIS A 13 15.67 -8.34 -2.75
CA HIS A 13 14.85 -7.31 -3.38
C HIS A 13 13.44 -7.82 -3.66
N LEU A 14 13.32 -9.01 -4.25
CA LEU A 14 12.04 -9.66 -4.51
C LEU A 14 11.27 -9.96 -3.21
N ASP A 15 11.95 -10.43 -2.16
CA ASP A 15 11.34 -10.64 -0.84
C ASP A 15 10.74 -9.34 -0.28
N LEU A 16 11.47 -8.22 -0.39
CA LEU A 16 11.01 -6.92 0.09
C LEU A 16 9.81 -6.41 -0.72
N LEU A 17 9.79 -6.60 -2.04
CA LEU A 17 8.62 -6.32 -2.87
C LEU A 17 7.42 -7.18 -2.48
N GLY A 18 7.63 -8.46 -2.21
CA GLY A 18 6.59 -9.34 -1.69
C GLY A 18 6.05 -8.87 -0.33
N LEU A 19 6.92 -8.40 0.56
CA LEU A 19 6.51 -7.77 1.83
C LEU A 19 5.70 -6.49 1.61
N LEU A 20 6.05 -5.67 0.62
CA LEU A 20 5.30 -4.47 0.27
C LEU A 20 3.87 -4.83 -0.16
N VAL A 21 3.71 -5.80 -1.07
CA VAL A 21 2.41 -6.30 -1.52
C VAL A 21 1.57 -6.82 -0.33
N ASN A 22 2.17 -7.62 0.55
CA ASN A 22 1.49 -8.16 1.73
C ASN A 22 1.08 -7.05 2.72
N SER A 23 1.92 -6.02 2.86
CA SER A 23 1.60 -4.83 3.65
C SER A 23 0.40 -4.08 3.07
N THR A 24 0.30 -3.95 1.75
CA THR A 24 -0.84 -3.31 1.07
C THR A 24 -2.13 -4.12 1.25
N LYS A 25 -2.07 -5.45 1.15
CA LYS A 25 -3.21 -6.35 1.45
C LYS A 25 -3.68 -6.21 2.91
N SER A 26 -2.74 -6.06 3.84
CA SER A 26 -3.04 -5.82 5.27
C SER A 26 -3.68 -4.44 5.50
N MET A 27 -3.25 -3.44 4.75
CA MET A 27 -3.82 -2.09 4.74
C MET A 27 -5.27 -2.10 4.24
N ILE A 28 -5.55 -2.79 3.13
CA ILE A 28 -6.92 -2.99 2.61
C ILE A 28 -7.81 -3.66 3.66
N THR A 29 -7.32 -4.72 4.29
CA THR A 29 -8.04 -5.42 5.37
C THR A 29 -8.33 -4.48 6.55
N SER A 30 -7.40 -3.62 6.91
CA SER A 30 -7.59 -2.61 7.96
C SER A 30 -8.63 -1.55 7.56
N CYS A 31 -8.62 -1.11 6.29
CA CYS A 31 -9.60 -0.20 5.73
C CYS A 31 -11.01 -0.78 5.76
N ASN A 32 -11.19 -2.03 5.31
CA ASN A 32 -12.49 -2.72 5.33
C ASN A 32 -13.06 -2.89 6.76
N ASN A 33 -12.17 -2.99 7.75
CA ASN A 33 -12.55 -3.10 9.16
C ASN A 33 -12.71 -1.74 9.87
N GLY A 34 -12.61 -0.63 9.14
CA GLY A 34 -12.70 0.73 9.70
C GLY A 34 -11.56 1.10 10.66
N ARG A 35 -10.44 0.37 10.63
CA ARG A 35 -9.28 0.60 11.50
C ARG A 35 -8.32 1.59 10.86
N PHE A 36 -8.77 2.84 10.69
CA PHE A 36 -8.02 3.86 9.93
C PHE A 36 -6.69 4.26 10.59
N ASP A 37 -6.58 4.19 11.92
CA ASP A 37 -5.30 4.41 12.61
C ASP A 37 -4.25 3.36 12.18
N LEU A 38 -4.66 2.12 11.91
CA LEU A 38 -3.76 1.09 11.40
C LEU A 38 -3.41 1.33 9.93
N VAL A 39 -4.35 1.85 9.13
CA VAL A 39 -4.08 2.22 7.74
C VAL A 39 -2.98 3.28 7.66
N ASP A 40 -3.03 4.29 8.53
CA ASP A 40 -2.03 5.35 8.61
C ASP A 40 -0.65 4.80 8.99
N ASN A 41 -0.58 4.03 10.09
CA ASN A 41 0.66 3.37 10.52
C ASN A 41 1.26 2.44 9.46
N ILE A 42 0.41 1.67 8.75
CA ILE A 42 0.87 0.79 7.67
C ILE A 42 1.39 1.64 6.49
N SER A 43 0.73 2.75 6.17
CA SER A 43 1.15 3.65 5.07
C SER A 43 2.54 4.24 5.32
N GLU A 44 2.80 4.74 6.53
CA GLU A 44 4.15 5.24 6.90
C GLU A 44 5.22 4.16 6.80
N ASN A 45 4.92 2.94 7.27
CA ASN A 45 5.85 1.83 7.19
C ASN A 45 6.12 1.40 5.74
N ARG A 46 5.09 1.44 4.88
CA ARG A 46 5.23 1.17 3.44
C ARG A 46 6.12 2.19 2.76
N GLU A 47 6.01 3.47 3.10
CA GLU A 47 6.90 4.51 2.56
C GLU A 47 8.37 4.22 2.89
N ARG A 48 8.66 3.82 4.13
CA ARG A 48 10.01 3.42 4.54
C ARG A 48 10.49 2.18 3.77
N LEU A 49 9.61 1.19 3.59
CA LEU A 49 9.92 -0.03 2.85
C LEU A 49 10.21 0.26 1.36
N ILE A 50 9.40 1.11 0.71
CA ILE A 50 9.60 1.54 -0.68
C ILE A 50 10.96 2.21 -0.84
N ASN A 51 11.36 3.07 0.11
CA ASN A 51 12.67 3.70 0.07
C ASN A 51 13.82 2.67 0.16
N ILE A 52 13.70 1.63 1.00
CA ILE A 52 14.69 0.56 1.10
C ILE A 52 14.75 -0.25 -0.20
N ILE A 53 13.59 -0.60 -0.77
CA ILE A 53 13.48 -1.32 -2.05
C ILE A 53 14.19 -0.53 -3.16
N ARG A 54 13.89 0.78 -3.29
CA ARG A 54 14.51 1.65 -4.28
C ARG A 54 16.04 1.68 -4.15
N LEU A 55 16.56 1.86 -2.94
CA LEU A 55 18.01 1.89 -2.72
C LEU A 55 18.69 0.57 -3.10
N LEU A 56 18.03 -0.56 -2.86
CA LEU A 56 18.53 -1.87 -3.25
C LEU A 56 18.44 -2.09 -4.77
N GLN A 57 17.37 -1.63 -5.42
CA GLN A 57 17.25 -1.62 -6.89
C GLN A 57 18.42 -0.84 -7.51
N ASP A 58 18.66 0.39 -7.04
CA ASP A 58 19.73 1.26 -7.55
C ASP A 58 21.11 0.58 -7.41
N ASP A 59 21.37 -0.08 -6.27
CA ASP A 59 22.61 -0.81 -6.02
C ASP A 59 22.78 -2.02 -6.96
N ILE A 60 21.73 -2.82 -7.16
CA ILE A 60 21.76 -3.96 -8.09
C ILE A 60 21.96 -3.47 -9.53
N GLU A 61 21.23 -2.44 -9.96
CA GLU A 61 21.35 -1.90 -11.32
C GLU A 61 22.75 -1.32 -11.59
N ALA A 62 23.32 -0.58 -10.64
CA ALA A 62 24.68 -0.07 -10.73
C ALA A 62 25.71 -1.20 -10.86
N GLU A 63 25.49 -2.31 -10.16
CA GLU A 63 26.34 -3.50 -10.22
C GLU A 63 26.23 -4.24 -11.58
N ILE A 64 25.02 -4.37 -12.13
CA ILE A 64 24.79 -4.97 -13.46
C ILE A 64 25.39 -4.11 -14.57
N GLN A 65 25.25 -2.79 -14.48
CA GLN A 65 25.73 -1.83 -15.48
C GLN A 65 27.25 -1.58 -15.41
N ASN A 66 27.96 -2.20 -14.46
CA ASN A 66 29.40 -2.04 -14.33
C ASN A 66 30.15 -2.69 -15.50
N ASN A 67 30.56 -1.88 -16.48
CA ASN A 67 31.28 -2.27 -17.70
C ASN A 67 32.59 -3.05 -17.48
N LYS A 68 33.07 -3.18 -16.24
CA LYS A 68 34.26 -3.99 -15.89
C LYS A 68 33.94 -5.46 -15.62
N VAL A 69 32.66 -5.81 -15.44
CA VAL A 69 32.22 -7.17 -15.14
C VAL A 69 31.58 -7.76 -16.40
N ILE A 70 32.00 -8.96 -16.79
CA ILE A 70 31.42 -9.71 -17.91
C ILE A 70 30.59 -10.83 -17.29
N TYR A 71 29.27 -10.77 -17.50
CA TYR A 71 28.34 -11.79 -17.04
C TYR A 71 28.16 -12.87 -18.12
N PRO A 72 28.21 -14.16 -17.75
CA PRO A 72 27.71 -15.26 -18.56
C PRO A 72 26.27 -15.03 -19.07
N GLN A 73 25.92 -15.64 -20.19
CA GLN A 73 24.57 -15.52 -20.76
C GLN A 73 23.48 -16.01 -19.78
N GLU A 74 23.76 -17.06 -19.01
CA GLU A 74 22.87 -17.60 -17.98
C GLU A 74 22.52 -16.56 -16.91
N ASP A 75 23.49 -15.79 -16.44
CA ASP A 75 23.29 -14.71 -15.47
C ASP A 75 22.45 -13.57 -16.07
N ILE A 76 22.65 -13.26 -17.36
CA ILE A 76 21.85 -12.25 -18.08
C ILE A 76 20.37 -12.65 -18.14
N GLU A 77 20.06 -13.93 -18.34
CA GLU A 77 18.67 -14.41 -18.32
C GLU A 77 18.04 -14.28 -16.92
N ILE A 78 18.82 -14.49 -15.85
CA ILE A 78 18.36 -14.25 -14.47
C ILE A 78 18.00 -12.76 -14.29
N PHE A 79 18.82 -11.83 -14.77
CA PHE A 79 18.53 -10.40 -14.68
C PHE A 79 17.26 -10.00 -15.44
N LYS A 80 17.02 -10.58 -16.61
CA LYS A 80 15.78 -10.34 -17.37
C LYS A 80 14.56 -10.86 -16.61
N SER A 81 14.64 -12.07 -16.05
CA SER A 81 13.57 -12.63 -15.22
C SER A 81 13.29 -11.73 -14.02
N TRP A 82 14.34 -11.29 -13.33
CA TRP A 82 14.21 -10.38 -12.19
C TRP A 82 13.50 -9.07 -12.57
N ILE A 83 13.86 -8.43 -13.69
CA ILE A 83 13.20 -7.20 -14.16
C ILE A 83 11.70 -7.47 -14.43
N GLN A 84 11.37 -8.62 -15.01
CA GLN A 84 9.99 -9.02 -15.23
C GLN A 84 9.24 -9.20 -13.89
N ASP A 85 9.81 -9.94 -12.95
CA ASP A 85 9.22 -10.18 -11.63
C ASP A 85 9.00 -8.87 -10.86
N VAL A 86 9.97 -7.95 -10.90
CA VAL A 86 9.84 -6.60 -10.33
C VAL A 86 8.68 -5.84 -10.97
N THR A 87 8.58 -5.89 -12.30
CA THR A 87 7.50 -5.21 -13.04
C THR A 87 6.12 -5.74 -12.65
N GLU A 88 5.99 -7.07 -12.55
CA GLU A 88 4.76 -7.73 -12.16
C GLU A 88 4.35 -7.37 -10.72
N LEU A 89 5.28 -7.42 -9.77
CA LEU A 89 5.03 -7.08 -8.36
C LEU A 89 4.67 -5.60 -8.16
N VAL A 90 5.35 -4.69 -8.88
CA VAL A 90 5.02 -3.26 -8.86
C VAL A 90 3.62 -3.02 -9.41
N HIS A 91 3.25 -3.70 -10.49
CA HIS A 91 1.92 -3.58 -11.08
C HIS A 91 0.83 -4.14 -10.17
N GLU A 92 1.06 -5.29 -9.52
CA GLU A 92 0.17 -5.82 -8.49
C GLU A 92 -0.01 -4.83 -7.34
N ASN A 93 1.10 -4.29 -6.82
CA ASN A 93 1.03 -3.33 -5.73
C ASN A 93 0.26 -2.06 -6.11
N GLN A 94 0.47 -1.53 -7.32
CA GLN A 94 -0.26 -0.37 -7.81
C GLN A 94 -1.78 -0.63 -7.86
N LYS A 95 -2.18 -1.80 -8.36
CA LYS A 95 -3.60 -2.18 -8.41
C LYS A 95 -4.22 -2.23 -7.01
N LEU A 96 -3.48 -2.74 -6.02
CA LEU A 96 -3.91 -2.79 -4.63
C LEU A 96 -3.99 -1.38 -4.00
N ASP A 97 -3.05 -0.49 -4.34
CA ASP A 97 -3.09 0.90 -3.91
C ASP A 97 -4.33 1.62 -4.45
N ASP A 98 -4.65 1.43 -5.73
CA ASP A 98 -5.87 1.98 -6.34
C ASP A 98 -7.14 1.44 -5.67
N GLU A 99 -7.18 0.15 -5.34
CA GLU A 99 -8.27 -0.46 -4.58
C GLU A 99 -8.40 0.19 -3.19
N CYS A 100 -7.29 0.33 -2.45
CA CYS A 100 -7.32 0.93 -1.12
C CYS A 100 -7.77 2.39 -1.15
N LEU A 101 -7.33 3.17 -2.14
CA LEU A 101 -7.77 4.56 -2.32
C LEU A 101 -9.28 4.64 -2.58
N ASN A 102 -9.81 3.73 -3.39
CA ASN A 102 -11.25 3.65 -3.65
C ASN A 102 -12.04 3.34 -2.36
N LEU A 103 -11.57 2.38 -1.55
CA LEU A 103 -12.21 2.03 -0.28
C LEU A 103 -12.20 3.21 0.72
N LEU A 104 -11.07 3.91 0.83
CA LEU A 104 -10.96 5.10 1.69
C LEU A 104 -11.88 6.23 1.22
N SER A 105 -12.01 6.43 -0.10
CA SER A 105 -12.92 7.41 -0.68
C SER A 105 -14.38 7.09 -0.35
N GLN A 106 -14.79 5.83 -0.49
CA GLN A 106 -16.14 5.36 -0.13
C GLN A 106 -16.42 5.54 1.37
N ALA A 107 -15.45 5.19 2.23
CA ALA A 107 -15.57 5.35 3.67
C ALA A 107 -15.75 6.82 4.07
N LYS A 108 -14.99 7.73 3.44
CA LYS A 108 -15.11 9.18 3.61
C LYS A 108 -16.50 9.69 3.22
N GLU A 109 -17.02 9.25 2.07
CA GLU A 109 -18.35 9.65 1.60
C GLU A 109 -19.46 9.16 2.54
N SER A 110 -19.41 7.88 2.95
CA SER A 110 -20.39 7.30 3.88
C SER A 110 -20.39 8.04 5.22
N THR A 111 -19.21 8.25 5.80
CA THR A 111 -19.06 8.97 7.08
C THR A 111 -19.63 10.40 6.98
N THR A 112 -19.38 11.09 5.86
CA THR A 112 -19.90 12.45 5.62
C THR A 112 -21.44 12.48 5.55
N LYS A 113 -22.04 11.49 4.88
CA LYS A 113 -23.51 11.34 4.81
C LYS A 113 -24.11 11.03 6.18
N GLU A 114 -23.46 10.19 6.97
CA GLU A 114 -23.89 9.86 8.33
C GLU A 114 -23.85 11.08 9.25
N ILE A 115 -22.74 11.83 9.27
CA ILE A 115 -22.61 13.08 10.03
C ILE A 115 -23.73 14.05 9.65
N SER A 116 -23.96 14.25 8.35
CA SER A 116 -25.01 15.12 7.84
C SER A 116 -26.40 14.68 8.30
N THR A 117 -26.66 13.37 8.32
CA THR A 117 -27.92 12.78 8.77
C THR A 117 -28.13 12.99 10.26
N VAL A 118 -27.10 12.73 11.08
CA VAL A 118 -27.15 12.94 12.54
C VAL A 118 -27.39 14.41 12.86
N PHE A 119 -26.72 15.32 12.15
CA PHE A 119 -26.88 16.76 12.35
C PHE A 119 -28.30 17.24 12.02
N LYS A 120 -28.85 16.83 10.86
CA LYS A 120 -30.24 17.12 10.47
C LYS A 120 -31.25 16.58 11.47
N LYS A 121 -31.08 15.33 11.93
CA LYS A 121 -31.93 14.73 12.97
C LYS A 121 -31.89 15.56 14.26
N ARG A 122 -30.70 15.91 14.76
CA ARG A 122 -30.54 16.73 15.97
C ARG A 122 -31.25 18.08 15.85
N GLN A 123 -31.13 18.77 14.72
CA GLN A 123 -31.85 20.03 14.50
C GLN A 123 -33.38 19.84 14.49
N GLN A 124 -33.88 18.79 13.85
CA GLN A 124 -35.32 18.48 13.85
C GLN A 124 -35.86 18.24 15.27
N PHE A 125 -35.09 17.60 16.14
CA PHE A 125 -35.50 17.35 17.53
C PHE A 125 -35.34 18.55 18.47
N GLN A 126 -34.48 19.53 18.16
CA GLN A 126 -34.35 20.77 18.95
C GLN A 126 -35.61 21.65 18.92
N GLY A 127 -36.50 21.48 17.92
CA GLY A 127 -37.78 22.19 17.83
C GLY A 127 -38.96 21.47 18.52
N TYR A 128 -38.80 20.22 18.96
CA TYR A 128 -39.87 19.50 19.67
C TYR A 128 -39.90 19.90 21.14
N ASN A 129 -40.78 20.84 21.46
CA ASN A 129 -41.10 21.21 22.83
C ASN A 129 -41.90 20.06 23.48
N LEU A 130 -41.22 19.16 24.18
CA LEU A 130 -41.81 18.00 24.87
C LEU A 130 -42.79 18.39 26.01
N ASN A 131 -42.91 19.68 26.34
CA ASN A 131 -43.80 20.21 27.37
C ASN A 131 -45.29 20.28 26.96
N ASN A 132 -45.65 19.94 25.72
CA ASN A 132 -47.04 20.00 25.22
C ASN A 132 -47.72 18.62 25.08
N VAL A 133 -47.19 17.56 25.68
CA VAL A 133 -47.98 16.32 25.84
C VAL A 133 -49.03 16.58 26.91
N LYS A 134 -50.20 17.09 26.50
CA LYS A 134 -51.39 17.13 27.35
C LYS A 134 -51.68 15.71 27.83
N ASN A 135 -51.46 15.46 29.12
CA ASN A 135 -52.05 14.32 29.81
C ASN A 135 -53.56 14.42 29.63
N ARG A 136 -54.13 13.36 29.07
CA ARG A 136 -55.58 13.15 28.99
C ARG A 136 -56.18 13.03 30.39
#